data_AF-A0A1G3HIE0-F1
#
_entry.id   AF-A0A1G3HIE0-F1
#
_cell.length_a   1.000
_cell.length_b   1.000
_cell.length_c   1.000
_cell.angle_alpha   90.00
_cell.angle_beta   90.00
_cell.angle_gamma   90.00
#
_symmetry.space_group_name_H-M   'P 1'
#
loop_
_entity.id
_entity.type
_entity.pdbx_description
1 polymer ?
#
loop_
_entity_poly.entity_id
_entity_poly.type
_entity_poly.pdbx_seq_one_letter_code
_entity_poly.pdbx_strand_id
1 'polypeptide(L)'
;MIAGMAALVSAVQTNCDIADARHARDVSLCTYLLGMREFYRWEHDLPYGISPPRDDVGRWIAAREARWEQIADTEFVSVPVAGHDFDPFAAQQVNAALVGSGLVYGAGVGRFHKPHFFLGQLAREEQRGEARLLVCGCEYARDVTAIPAASQGATLIVRREALRQWLWEKAEGWNVKQQDGALKSALLAYGFDHDPEGAIERMAEAEIETLVLHEEGELAAGRVLGNDWPRKLAGFKSKRAELLARAVRDNLADCLVTLPGLLQRDTEDSLHFWFSTFDGLRRELFPHLVDAYAARVGSGALCVPGIPLRGQAAARLMDAVAAGRVHFAALGQRLLAMDESAIEALSQEVGAIAL
;
A
#
# COMPACT_ATOMS: atom_id res chain seq x y z
N MET A 1 17.74 1.22 23.82
CA MET A 1 17.13 -0.10 23.57
C MET A 1 16.19 -0.41 24.72
N ILE A 2 14.94 -0.79 24.42
CA ILE A 2 14.00 -1.19 25.47
C ILE A 2 14.37 -2.55 26.07
N ALA A 3 14.12 -2.73 27.35
CA ALA A 3 14.19 -4.05 27.97
C ALA A 3 13.18 -4.99 27.27
N GLY A 4 13.60 -6.20 26.93
CA GLY A 4 12.73 -7.17 26.25
C GLY A 4 12.61 -7.00 24.73
N MET A 5 13.41 -6.15 24.08
CA MET A 5 13.37 -5.93 22.62
C MET A 5 13.41 -7.24 21.82
N ALA A 6 14.32 -8.16 22.14
CA ALA A 6 14.43 -9.43 21.42
C ALA A 6 13.16 -10.29 21.54
N ALA A 7 12.52 -10.31 22.72
CA ALA A 7 11.28 -11.04 22.93
C ALA A 7 10.12 -10.41 22.17
N LEU A 8 10.03 -9.08 22.16
CA LEU A 8 9.04 -8.33 21.38
C LEU A 8 9.19 -8.62 19.88
N VAL A 9 10.40 -8.46 19.33
CA VAL A 9 10.70 -8.75 17.91
C VAL A 9 10.33 -10.20 17.57
N SER A 10 10.72 -11.16 18.41
CA SER A 10 10.43 -12.57 18.18
C SER A 10 8.93 -12.89 18.22
N ALA A 11 8.15 -12.24 19.10
CA ALA A 11 6.71 -12.44 19.17
C ALA A 11 6.02 -11.87 17.92
N VAL A 12 6.39 -10.65 17.51
CA VAL A 12 5.82 -10.02 16.32
C VAL A 12 6.17 -10.81 15.06
N GLN A 13 7.44 -11.23 14.89
CA GLN A 13 7.84 -12.05 13.73
C GLN A 13 7.15 -13.41 13.73
N THR A 14 6.94 -14.04 14.90
CA THR A 14 6.15 -15.28 14.98
C THR A 14 4.73 -15.07 14.45
N ASN A 15 4.07 -13.96 14.81
CA ASN A 15 2.73 -13.66 14.29
C ASN A 15 2.73 -13.39 12.78
N CYS A 16 3.77 -12.72 12.26
CA CYS A 16 3.97 -12.55 10.81
C CYS A 16 4.10 -13.91 10.12
N ASP A 17 4.96 -14.79 10.66
CA ASP A 17 5.21 -16.12 10.11
C ASP A 17 3.95 -17.00 10.13
N ILE A 18 3.13 -16.93 11.19
CA ILE A 18 1.84 -17.64 11.27
C ILE A 18 0.86 -17.10 10.21
N ALA A 19 0.79 -15.77 10.04
CA ALA A 19 -0.08 -15.15 9.05
C ALA A 19 0.35 -15.53 7.62
N ASP A 20 1.64 -15.48 7.31
CA ASP A 20 2.15 -15.89 6.02
C ASP A 20 1.96 -17.39 5.77
N ALA A 21 2.21 -18.25 6.77
CA ALA A 21 2.02 -19.69 6.64
C ALA A 21 0.57 -20.07 6.26
N ARG A 22 -0.42 -19.39 6.86
CA ARG A 22 -1.85 -19.61 6.57
C ARG A 22 -2.26 -19.14 5.18
N HIS A 23 -1.61 -18.10 4.66
CA HIS A 23 -2.01 -17.41 3.44
C HIS A 23 -1.04 -17.58 2.25
N ALA A 24 0.06 -18.31 2.40
CA ALA A 24 1.07 -18.49 1.34
C ALA A 24 0.48 -19.09 0.05
N ARG A 25 -0.57 -19.92 0.17
CA ARG A 25 -1.25 -20.58 -0.96
C ARG A 25 -2.32 -19.71 -1.63
N ASP A 26 -2.59 -18.50 -1.13
CA ASP A 26 -3.63 -17.62 -1.66
C ASP A 26 -3.23 -16.82 -2.91
N VAL A 27 -1.94 -16.84 -3.25
CA VAL A 27 -1.36 -16.10 -4.37
C VAL A 27 -0.80 -17.05 -5.44
N SER A 28 -0.61 -16.54 -6.66
CA SER A 28 0.03 -17.32 -7.72
C SER A 28 1.49 -17.62 -7.39
N LEU A 29 2.02 -18.73 -7.90
CA LEU A 29 3.41 -19.14 -7.68
C LEU A 29 4.42 -18.04 -8.03
N CYS A 30 4.21 -17.33 -9.14
CA CYS A 30 5.09 -16.22 -9.53
C CYS A 30 5.07 -15.08 -8.51
N THR A 31 3.89 -14.71 -8.01
CA THR A 31 3.75 -13.66 -6.99
C THR A 31 4.40 -14.09 -5.67
N TYR A 32 4.18 -15.34 -5.28
CA TYR A 32 4.80 -15.95 -4.10
C TYR A 32 6.34 -15.91 -4.18
N LEU A 33 6.93 -16.40 -5.28
CA LEU A 33 8.38 -16.47 -5.43
C LEU A 33 9.03 -15.08 -5.50
N LEU A 34 8.37 -14.09 -6.11
CA LEU A 34 8.82 -12.70 -6.06
C LEU A 34 8.81 -12.18 -4.62
N GLY A 35 7.70 -12.36 -3.89
CA GLY A 35 7.61 -11.96 -2.49
C GLY A 35 8.66 -12.63 -1.60
N MET A 36 8.91 -13.93 -1.78
CA MET A 36 9.93 -14.67 -1.03
C MET A 36 11.35 -14.16 -1.33
N ARG A 37 11.64 -13.82 -2.60
CA ARG A 37 12.92 -13.23 -2.99
C ARG A 37 13.14 -11.89 -2.30
N GLU A 38 12.13 -11.04 -2.24
CA GLU A 38 12.25 -9.73 -1.59
C GLU A 38 12.30 -9.84 -0.06
N PHE A 39 11.56 -10.79 0.52
CA PHE A 39 11.65 -11.08 1.94
C PHE A 39 13.04 -11.61 2.34
N TYR A 40 13.66 -12.45 1.50
CA TYR A 40 15.05 -12.85 1.67
C TYR A 40 16.01 -11.66 1.65
N ARG A 41 15.83 -10.73 0.70
CA ARG A 41 16.66 -9.52 0.61
C ARG A 41 16.56 -8.68 1.87
N TRP A 42 15.35 -8.48 2.39
CA TRP A 42 15.12 -7.76 3.63
C TRP A 42 15.80 -8.45 4.82
N GLU A 43 15.58 -9.77 5.01
CA GLU A 43 16.15 -10.50 6.15
C GLU A 43 17.69 -10.54 6.16
N HIS A 44 18.32 -10.38 4.99
CA HIS A 44 19.78 -10.42 4.83
C HIS A 44 20.42 -9.05 4.55
N ASP A 45 19.66 -7.96 4.72
CA ASP A 45 20.12 -6.58 4.45
C ASP A 45 20.80 -6.42 3.08
N LEU A 46 20.27 -7.09 2.04
CA LEU A 46 20.88 -7.07 0.71
C LEU A 46 20.66 -5.72 0.01
N PRO A 47 21.74 -5.03 -0.40
CA PRO A 47 21.63 -3.77 -1.13
C PRO A 47 20.84 -3.94 -2.43
N TYR A 48 20.09 -2.91 -2.79
CA TYR A 48 19.39 -2.82 -4.06
C TYR A 48 20.34 -3.01 -5.25
N GLY A 49 19.87 -3.66 -6.31
CA GLY A 49 20.69 -4.00 -7.50
C GLY A 49 21.53 -5.28 -7.37
N ILE A 50 21.75 -5.78 -6.15
CA ILE A 50 22.37 -7.08 -5.94
C ILE A 50 21.33 -8.18 -6.10
N SER A 51 21.54 -9.11 -7.04
CA SER A 51 20.68 -10.28 -7.19
C SER A 51 20.96 -11.31 -6.09
N PRO A 52 19.94 -11.77 -5.34
CA PRO A 52 20.11 -12.84 -4.37
C PRO A 52 20.67 -14.12 -5.00
N PRO A 53 21.59 -14.85 -4.33
CA PRO A 53 22.10 -16.11 -4.86
C PRO A 53 20.99 -17.16 -4.95
N ARG A 54 20.71 -17.66 -6.15
CA ARG A 54 19.55 -18.55 -6.41
C ARG A 54 19.51 -19.79 -5.51
N ASP A 55 20.66 -20.45 -5.33
CA ASP A 55 20.74 -21.67 -4.54
C ASP A 55 20.52 -21.40 -3.04
N ASP A 56 20.96 -20.23 -2.56
CA ASP A 56 20.79 -19.81 -1.17
C ASP A 56 19.32 -19.46 -0.91
N VAL A 57 18.70 -18.70 -1.81
CA VAL A 57 17.26 -18.41 -1.77
C VAL A 57 16.46 -19.70 -1.79
N GLY A 58 16.79 -20.65 -2.67
CA GLY A 58 16.09 -21.93 -2.75
C GLY A 58 16.13 -22.73 -1.45
N ARG A 59 17.31 -22.83 -0.81
CA ARG A 59 17.45 -23.49 0.50
C ARG A 59 16.71 -22.75 1.60
N TRP A 60 16.76 -21.41 1.58
CA TRP A 60 16.07 -20.56 2.54
C TRP A 60 14.55 -20.65 2.42
N ILE A 61 13.99 -20.72 1.19
CA ILE A 61 12.56 -20.93 0.95
C ILE A 61 12.15 -22.29 1.52
N ALA A 62 12.88 -23.36 1.20
CA ALA A 62 12.57 -24.71 1.68
C ALA A 62 12.57 -24.81 3.22
N ALA A 63 13.55 -24.18 3.88
CA ALA A 63 13.60 -24.13 5.34
C ALA A 63 12.41 -23.37 5.95
N ARG A 64 11.98 -22.29 5.30
CA ARG A 64 10.82 -21.49 5.73
C ARG A 64 9.52 -22.26 5.59
N GLU A 65 9.31 -22.88 4.43
CA GLU A 65 8.12 -23.68 4.15
C GLU A 65 8.00 -24.85 5.15
N ALA A 66 9.11 -25.54 5.43
CA ALA A 66 9.15 -26.59 6.45
C ALA A 66 8.77 -26.08 7.86
N ARG A 67 9.16 -24.84 8.21
CA ARG A 67 8.74 -24.20 9.47
C ARG A 67 7.26 -23.81 9.42
N TRP A 68 6.80 -23.22 8.33
CA TRP A 68 5.42 -22.79 8.14
C TRP A 68 4.43 -23.95 8.26
N GLU A 69 4.77 -25.13 7.73
CA GLU A 69 3.98 -26.35 7.91
C GLU A 69 3.76 -26.72 9.39
N GLN A 70 4.67 -26.33 10.29
CA GLN A 70 4.57 -26.62 11.72
C GLN A 70 3.74 -25.58 12.48
N ILE A 71 3.62 -24.36 11.96
CA ILE A 71 3.02 -23.22 12.67
C ILE A 71 1.69 -22.74 12.07
N ALA A 72 1.32 -23.17 10.87
CA ALA A 72 0.12 -22.67 10.17
C ALA A 72 -1.16 -22.79 11.01
N ASP A 73 -1.30 -23.88 11.77
CA ASP A 73 -2.47 -24.16 12.61
C ASP A 73 -2.33 -23.66 14.06
N THR A 74 -1.21 -23.01 14.41
CA THR A 74 -0.98 -22.48 15.76
C THR A 74 -1.69 -21.14 15.96
N GLU A 75 -2.14 -20.83 17.18
CA GLU A 75 -2.72 -19.53 17.51
C GLU A 75 -1.66 -18.42 17.47
N PHE A 76 -2.11 -17.18 17.21
CA PHE A 76 -1.23 -16.02 17.33
C PHE A 76 -0.77 -15.86 18.78
N VAL A 77 0.49 -15.48 18.95
CA VAL A 77 1.12 -15.29 20.26
C VAL A 77 0.89 -13.86 20.76
N SER A 78 0.82 -13.70 22.08
CA SER A 78 0.75 -12.39 22.72
C SER A 78 2.00 -11.57 22.46
N VAL A 79 1.85 -10.24 22.45
CA VAL A 79 2.93 -9.28 22.20
C VAL A 79 3.45 -8.74 23.53
N PRO A 80 4.67 -9.10 23.96
CA PRO A 80 5.21 -8.68 25.25
C PRO A 80 5.81 -7.27 25.16
N VAL A 81 5.30 -6.32 25.95
CA VAL A 81 5.85 -4.96 26.07
C VAL A 81 5.88 -4.54 27.54
N ALA A 82 7.05 -4.09 28.01
CA ALA A 82 7.23 -3.57 29.37
C ALA A 82 6.73 -4.50 30.50
N GLY A 83 6.85 -5.82 30.32
CA GLY A 83 6.40 -6.82 31.31
C GLY A 83 4.90 -7.14 31.27
N HIS A 84 4.18 -6.63 30.27
CA HIS A 84 2.78 -6.95 30.00
C HIS A 84 2.64 -7.69 28.67
N ASP A 85 1.69 -8.62 28.60
CA ASP A 85 1.33 -9.33 27.38
C ASP A 85 0.05 -8.73 26.80
N PHE A 86 0.10 -8.35 25.52
CA PHE A 86 -1.03 -7.78 24.79
C PHE A 86 -1.57 -8.75 23.75
N ASP A 87 -2.87 -8.62 23.45
CA ASP A 87 -3.45 -9.26 22.27
C ASP A 87 -2.75 -8.75 21.00
N PRO A 88 -2.41 -9.63 20.03
CA PRO A 88 -1.65 -9.23 18.85
C PRO A 88 -2.37 -8.20 17.95
N PHE A 89 -3.70 -8.12 17.99
CA PHE A 89 -4.46 -7.11 17.25
C PHE A 89 -4.72 -5.84 18.05
N ALA A 90 -4.32 -5.77 19.33
CA ALA A 90 -4.47 -4.60 20.19
C ALA A 90 -3.41 -3.52 19.90
N ALA A 91 -3.24 -3.14 18.63
CA ALA A 91 -2.19 -2.24 18.16
C ALA A 91 -2.16 -0.89 18.91
N GLN A 92 -3.32 -0.33 19.26
CA GLN A 92 -3.40 0.91 20.03
C GLN A 92 -2.79 0.77 21.44
N GLN A 93 -3.07 -0.35 22.12
CA GLN A 93 -2.58 -0.61 23.48
C GLN A 93 -1.08 -0.90 23.47
N VAL A 94 -0.62 -1.70 22.50
CA VAL A 94 0.81 -1.97 22.28
C VAL A 94 1.57 -0.66 22.01
N ASN A 95 1.08 0.19 21.10
CA ASN A 95 1.73 1.48 20.81
C ASN A 95 1.71 2.44 22.00
N ALA A 96 0.66 2.42 22.84
CA ALA A 96 0.62 3.21 24.06
C ALA A 96 1.70 2.74 25.06
N ALA A 97 1.93 1.43 25.17
CA ALA A 97 3.01 0.87 25.99
C ALA A 97 4.41 1.09 25.41
N LEU A 98 4.52 1.31 24.09
CA LEU A 98 5.77 1.62 23.40
C LEU A 98 6.14 3.12 23.41
N VAL A 99 5.32 4.01 23.98
CA VAL A 99 5.64 5.45 24.02
C VAL A 99 7.03 5.68 24.66
N GLY A 100 7.87 6.47 23.99
CA GLY A 100 9.23 6.79 24.42
C GLY A 100 10.28 5.72 24.08
N SER A 101 9.89 4.57 23.52
CA SER A 101 10.83 3.51 23.09
C SER A 101 11.55 3.81 21.78
N GLY A 102 10.99 4.69 20.96
CA GLY A 102 11.41 4.88 19.55
C GLY A 102 10.92 3.78 18.61
N LEU A 103 9.91 3.00 19.00
CA LEU A 103 9.32 1.92 18.20
C LEU A 103 7.86 2.22 17.85
N VAL A 104 7.40 1.63 16.75
CA VAL A 104 6.00 1.58 16.35
C VAL A 104 5.63 0.15 15.98
N TYR A 105 4.44 -0.26 16.42
CA TYR A 105 3.82 -1.54 16.11
C TYR A 105 2.61 -1.32 15.21
N GLY A 106 2.35 -2.22 14.29
CA GLY A 106 1.07 -2.23 13.57
C GLY A 106 0.52 -3.64 13.45
N ALA A 107 -0.79 -3.74 13.57
CA ALA A 107 -1.52 -4.97 13.37
C ALA A 107 -2.89 -4.71 12.77
N GLY A 108 -3.33 -5.56 11.86
CA GLY A 108 -4.63 -5.41 11.23
C GLY A 108 -5.01 -6.60 10.35
N VAL A 109 -6.17 -6.50 9.72
CA VAL A 109 -6.66 -7.49 8.76
C VAL A 109 -6.76 -6.81 7.40
N GLY A 110 -5.97 -7.32 6.45
CA GLY A 110 -5.86 -6.78 5.10
C GLY A 110 -6.87 -7.39 4.14
N ARG A 111 -6.45 -7.53 2.88
CA ARG A 111 -7.27 -8.13 1.82
C ARG A 111 -7.46 -9.62 2.07
N PHE A 112 -8.64 -10.15 1.73
CA PHE A 112 -8.95 -11.59 1.83
C PHE A 112 -8.73 -12.16 3.24
N HIS A 113 -9.02 -11.34 4.25
CA HIS A 113 -8.86 -11.65 5.67
C HIS A 113 -7.45 -11.98 6.13
N LYS A 114 -6.40 -11.70 5.33
CA LYS A 114 -5.02 -11.93 5.73
C LYS A 114 -4.65 -11.02 6.92
N PRO A 115 -4.25 -11.57 8.08
CA PRO A 115 -3.68 -10.77 9.16
C PRO A 115 -2.33 -10.20 8.78
N HIS A 116 -2.03 -9.02 9.28
CA HIS A 116 -0.76 -8.34 9.04
C HIS A 116 -0.20 -7.84 10.36
N PHE A 117 1.11 -8.01 10.54
CA PHE A 117 1.84 -7.53 11.71
C PHE A 117 3.17 -6.91 11.26
N PHE A 118 3.62 -5.90 11.99
CA PHE A 118 4.99 -5.42 11.86
C PHE A 118 5.44 -4.69 13.13
N LEU A 119 6.75 -4.62 13.31
CA LEU A 119 7.40 -3.80 14.31
C LEU A 119 8.57 -3.08 13.63
N GLY A 120 8.73 -1.80 13.91
CA GLY A 120 9.88 -1.06 13.41
C GLY A 120 10.20 0.17 14.24
N GLN A 121 11.22 0.89 13.81
CA GLN A 121 11.63 2.15 14.39
C GLN A 121 10.60 3.23 14.06
N LEU A 122 10.11 3.95 15.08
CA LEU A 122 9.35 5.18 14.88
C LEU A 122 10.31 6.29 14.45
N ALA A 123 10.31 6.64 13.17
CA ALA A 123 11.19 7.64 12.59
C ALA A 123 10.60 9.05 12.70
N ARG A 124 9.28 9.17 12.53
CA ARG A 124 8.56 10.45 12.57
C ARG A 124 7.14 10.23 13.06
N GLU A 125 6.66 11.14 13.89
CA GLU A 125 5.30 11.19 14.40
C GLU A 125 4.74 12.59 14.21
N GLU A 126 3.53 12.70 13.66
CA GLU A 126 2.87 13.98 13.43
C GLU A 126 1.37 13.93 13.65
N GLN A 127 0.79 15.07 14.02
CA GLN A 127 -0.65 15.25 14.00
C GLN A 127 -1.09 15.81 12.64
N ARG A 128 -2.02 15.12 11.98
CA ARG A 128 -2.59 15.44 10.67
C ARG A 128 -4.09 15.67 10.80
N GLY A 129 -4.47 16.92 11.11
CA GLY A 129 -5.86 17.23 11.45
C GLY A 129 -6.34 16.40 12.64
N GLU A 130 -7.33 15.54 12.43
CA GLU A 130 -7.84 14.61 13.47
C GLU A 130 -7.07 13.28 13.53
N ALA A 131 -6.23 12.98 12.53
CA ALA A 131 -5.48 11.73 12.46
C ALA A 131 -4.04 11.89 12.99
N ARG A 132 -3.49 10.81 13.54
CA ARG A 132 -2.08 10.72 13.95
C ARG A 132 -1.29 9.96 12.89
N LEU A 133 -0.24 10.56 12.34
CA LEU A 133 0.67 9.92 11.39
C LEU A 133 1.88 9.34 12.13
N LEU A 134 2.17 8.06 11.87
CA LEU A 134 3.35 7.35 12.35
C LEU A 134 4.14 6.85 11.13
N VAL A 135 5.34 7.39 10.94
CA VAL A 135 6.26 6.92 9.89
C VAL A 135 7.26 5.96 10.52
N CYS A 136 7.20 4.71 10.09
CA CYS A 136 8.14 3.66 10.42
C CYS A 136 9.36 3.74 9.50
N GLY A 137 10.55 3.75 10.09
CA GLY A 137 11.83 3.67 9.39
C GLY A 137 12.21 2.21 9.11
N CYS A 138 13.29 1.74 9.74
CA CYS A 138 13.74 0.35 9.69
C CYS A 138 12.76 -0.60 10.39
N GLU A 139 12.52 -1.76 9.79
CA GLU A 139 11.61 -2.78 10.27
C GLU A 139 12.38 -3.91 10.95
N TYR A 140 11.96 -4.29 12.16
CA TYR A 140 12.57 -5.36 12.93
C TYR A 140 11.79 -6.68 12.81
N ALA A 141 10.51 -6.61 12.45
CA ALA A 141 9.67 -7.76 12.15
C ALA A 141 8.61 -7.37 11.12
N ARG A 142 8.31 -8.26 10.17
CA ARG A 142 7.29 -8.04 9.13
C ARG A 142 6.87 -9.33 8.43
N ASP A 143 5.70 -9.27 7.82
CA ASP A 143 5.23 -10.25 6.84
C ASP A 143 6.04 -10.19 5.54
N VAL A 144 5.96 -11.28 4.75
CA VAL A 144 6.44 -11.36 3.36
C VAL A 144 5.82 -10.25 2.52
N THR A 145 4.50 -10.07 2.62
CA THR A 145 3.79 -8.96 1.96
C THR A 145 3.82 -7.73 2.86
N ALA A 146 4.71 -6.78 2.58
CA ALA A 146 4.70 -5.51 3.28
C ALA A 146 3.88 -4.46 2.55
N ILE A 147 2.80 -4.05 3.21
CA ILE A 147 1.93 -2.97 2.76
C ILE A 147 2.60 -1.64 3.15
N PRO A 148 2.92 -0.73 2.21
CA PRO A 148 3.64 0.50 2.50
C PRO A 148 2.90 1.51 3.38
N ALA A 149 1.57 1.55 3.32
CA ALA A 149 0.76 2.41 4.18
C ALA A 149 -0.59 1.76 4.49
N ALA A 150 -1.12 2.10 5.66
CA ALA A 150 -2.44 1.69 6.09
C ALA A 150 -2.98 2.65 7.15
N SER A 151 -4.30 2.69 7.26
CA SER A 151 -5.01 3.39 8.33
C SER A 151 -5.67 2.41 9.30
N GLN A 152 -5.63 2.75 10.59
CA GLN A 152 -6.30 2.02 11.66
C GLN A 152 -6.98 3.02 12.60
N GLY A 153 -8.31 3.10 12.51
CA GLY A 153 -9.06 4.16 13.19
C GLY A 153 -8.58 5.53 12.73
N ALA A 154 -8.16 6.40 13.65
CA ALA A 154 -7.58 7.71 13.35
C ALA A 154 -6.04 7.69 13.30
N THR A 155 -5.40 6.53 13.15
CA THR A 155 -3.93 6.43 13.03
C THR A 155 -3.56 6.04 11.61
N LEU A 156 -2.71 6.83 10.97
CA LEU A 156 -2.09 6.56 9.69
C LEU A 156 -0.70 6.02 9.94
N ILE A 157 -0.36 4.92 9.29
CA ILE A 157 0.95 4.31 9.38
C ILE A 157 1.55 4.29 7.98
N VAL A 158 2.78 4.80 7.84
CA VAL A 158 3.58 4.69 6.63
C VAL A 158 4.88 3.97 6.95
N ARG A 159 5.17 2.90 6.22
CA ARG A 159 6.35 2.04 6.38
C ARG A 159 7.37 2.39 5.29
N ARG A 160 8.32 3.28 5.63
CA ARG A 160 9.29 3.82 4.65
C ARG A 160 10.14 2.74 4.02
N GLU A 161 10.59 1.75 4.80
CA GLU A 161 11.38 0.62 4.25
C GLU A 161 10.56 -0.26 3.30
N ALA A 162 9.29 -0.52 3.62
CA ALA A 162 8.38 -1.22 2.72
C ALA A 162 8.09 -0.43 1.43
N LEU A 163 7.91 0.89 1.52
CA LEU A 163 7.78 1.78 0.36
C LEU A 163 9.02 1.74 -0.52
N ARG A 164 10.21 1.83 0.09
CA ARG A 164 11.50 1.78 -0.62
C ARG A 164 11.68 0.47 -1.39
N GLN A 165 11.35 -0.66 -0.75
CA GLN A 165 11.36 -1.96 -1.41
C GLN A 165 10.38 -2.01 -2.58
N TRP A 166 9.13 -1.57 -2.36
CA TRP A 166 8.10 -1.55 -3.41
C TRP A 166 8.51 -0.69 -4.61
N LEU A 167 9.11 0.47 -4.37
CA LEU A 167 9.62 1.36 -5.42
C LEU A 167 10.76 0.69 -6.21
N TRP A 168 11.68 0.02 -5.51
CA TRP A 168 12.75 -0.74 -6.15
C TRP A 168 12.19 -1.86 -7.03
N GLU A 169 11.23 -2.65 -6.54
CA GLU A 169 10.58 -3.72 -7.31
C GLU A 169 9.92 -3.18 -8.59
N LYS A 170 9.23 -2.04 -8.51
CA LYS A 170 8.64 -1.37 -9.68
C LYS A 170 9.71 -0.92 -10.66
N ALA A 171 10.83 -0.36 -10.18
CA ALA A 171 11.93 0.08 -11.02
C ALA A 171 12.66 -1.10 -11.70
N GLU A 172 12.89 -2.21 -11.00
CA GLU A 172 13.43 -3.44 -11.58
C GLU A 172 12.51 -3.99 -12.68
N GLY A 173 11.20 -4.06 -12.42
CA GLY A 173 10.22 -4.49 -13.40
C GLY A 173 10.21 -3.59 -14.64
N TRP A 174 10.34 -2.27 -14.45
CA TRP A 174 10.45 -1.32 -15.54
C TRP A 174 11.74 -1.51 -16.36
N ASN A 175 12.89 -1.74 -15.72
CA ASN A 175 14.18 -1.93 -16.41
C ASN A 175 14.21 -3.11 -17.40
N VAL A 176 13.28 -4.08 -17.30
CA VAL A 176 13.18 -5.19 -18.26
C VAL A 176 12.73 -4.73 -19.65
N LYS A 177 11.82 -3.74 -19.74
CA LYS A 177 11.21 -3.30 -21.01
C LYS A 177 11.27 -1.79 -21.27
N GLN A 178 11.57 -1.00 -20.24
CA GLN A 178 11.69 0.46 -20.26
C GLN A 178 10.56 1.17 -21.02
N GLN A 179 9.32 0.72 -20.78
CA GLN A 179 8.15 1.27 -21.45
C GLN A 179 7.96 2.75 -21.07
N ASP A 180 7.49 3.54 -22.03
CA ASP A 180 7.04 4.90 -21.76
C ASP A 180 5.79 4.88 -20.87
N GLY A 181 5.60 5.94 -20.08
CA GLY A 181 4.43 6.09 -19.23
C GLY A 181 4.70 6.82 -17.92
N ALA A 182 3.73 6.76 -17.01
CA ALA A 182 3.77 7.43 -15.72
C ALA A 182 4.94 6.95 -14.84
N LEU A 183 5.21 5.63 -14.81
CA LEU A 183 6.33 5.08 -14.04
C LEU A 183 7.69 5.61 -14.52
N LYS A 184 7.94 5.62 -15.84
CA LYS A 184 9.17 6.21 -16.40
C LYS A 184 9.29 7.68 -16.03
N SER A 185 8.20 8.43 -16.15
CA SER A 185 8.19 9.87 -15.85
C SER A 185 8.52 10.13 -14.37
N ALA A 186 7.94 9.36 -13.46
CA ALA A 186 8.25 9.42 -12.03
C ALA A 186 9.71 9.06 -11.75
N LEU A 187 10.22 7.93 -12.27
CA LEU A 187 11.61 7.50 -12.05
C LEU A 187 12.62 8.55 -12.53
N LEU A 188 12.40 9.12 -13.73
CA LEU A 188 13.29 10.15 -14.28
C LEU A 188 13.20 11.47 -13.51
N ALA A 189 12.03 11.85 -13.02
CA ALA A 189 11.87 13.04 -12.16
C ALA A 189 12.72 12.96 -10.88
N TYR A 190 12.88 11.75 -10.33
CA TYR A 190 13.75 11.50 -9.19
C TYR A 190 15.22 11.21 -9.55
N GLY A 191 15.60 11.27 -10.83
CA GLY A 191 16.98 11.10 -11.30
C GLY A 191 17.46 9.64 -11.38
N PHE A 192 16.56 8.69 -11.58
CA PHE A 192 16.87 7.25 -11.59
C PHE A 192 17.86 6.84 -12.69
N ASP A 193 17.92 7.58 -13.80
CA ASP A 193 18.85 7.33 -14.90
C ASP A 193 20.32 7.63 -14.56
N HIS A 194 20.57 8.47 -13.55
CA HIS A 194 21.92 8.84 -13.10
C HIS A 194 22.31 8.15 -11.79
N ASP A 195 21.36 8.05 -10.86
CA ASP A 195 21.58 7.54 -9.50
C ASP A 195 20.36 6.71 -9.07
N PRO A 196 20.26 5.42 -9.50
CA PRO A 196 19.10 4.58 -9.22
C PRO A 196 18.78 4.44 -7.73
N GLU A 197 19.79 4.13 -6.91
CA GLU A 197 19.62 3.91 -5.47
C GLU A 197 19.20 5.21 -4.76
N GLY A 198 19.90 6.33 -5.02
CA GLY A 198 19.54 7.59 -4.42
C GLY A 198 18.22 8.14 -4.96
N ALA A 199 17.82 7.82 -6.19
CA ALA A 199 16.50 8.17 -6.72
C ALA A 199 15.39 7.45 -5.96
N ILE A 200 15.56 6.16 -5.66
CA ILE A 200 14.59 5.43 -4.84
C ILE A 200 14.51 6.00 -3.41
N GLU A 201 15.62 6.39 -2.79
CA GLU A 201 15.58 7.05 -1.47
C GLU A 201 14.86 8.41 -1.53
N ARG A 202 15.15 9.26 -2.52
CA ARG A 202 14.46 10.56 -2.71
C ARG A 202 12.97 10.36 -2.94
N MET A 203 12.61 9.39 -3.79
CA MET A 203 11.24 9.06 -4.11
C MET A 203 10.50 8.49 -2.90
N ALA A 204 11.13 7.60 -2.12
CA ALA A 204 10.53 7.06 -0.90
C ALA A 204 10.23 8.17 0.12
N GLU A 205 11.12 9.14 0.29
CA GLU A 205 10.89 10.26 1.21
C GLU A 205 9.79 11.21 0.71
N ALA A 206 9.83 11.60 -0.57
CA ALA A 206 8.87 12.53 -1.13
C ALA A 206 7.45 11.93 -1.24
N GLU A 207 7.33 10.66 -1.62
CA GLU A 207 6.05 10.00 -1.86
C GLU A 207 5.38 9.46 -0.60
N ILE A 208 6.00 9.60 0.59
CA ILE A 208 5.29 9.43 1.88
C ILE A 208 4.03 10.28 1.88
N GLU A 209 4.08 11.53 1.40
CA GLU A 209 2.89 12.40 1.40
C GLU A 209 1.80 11.87 0.48
N THR A 210 2.14 11.28 -0.68
CA THR A 210 1.14 10.67 -1.58
C THR A 210 0.40 9.53 -0.89
N LEU A 211 1.12 8.69 -0.13
CA LEU A 211 0.53 7.62 0.67
C LEU A 211 -0.32 8.19 1.81
N VAL A 212 0.16 9.22 2.52
CA VAL A 212 -0.60 9.89 3.59
C VAL A 212 -1.92 10.43 3.05
N LEU A 213 -1.89 11.14 1.92
CA LEU A 213 -3.10 11.68 1.29
C LEU A 213 -4.09 10.58 0.90
N HIS A 214 -3.61 9.41 0.44
CA HIS A 214 -4.45 8.26 0.16
C HIS A 214 -5.12 7.71 1.42
N GLU A 215 -4.38 7.52 2.50
CA GLU A 215 -4.94 7.04 3.76
C GLU A 215 -5.92 8.05 4.40
N GLU A 216 -5.63 9.36 4.33
CA GLU A 216 -6.57 10.42 4.70
C GLU A 216 -7.83 10.37 3.83
N GLY A 217 -7.67 10.06 2.54
CA GLY A 217 -8.74 9.78 1.60
C GLY A 217 -9.59 8.57 2.00
N GLU A 218 -8.98 7.46 2.42
CA GLU A 218 -9.71 6.28 2.89
C GLU A 218 -10.57 6.60 4.11
N LEU A 219 -10.04 7.40 5.06
CA LEU A 219 -10.82 7.88 6.20
C LEU A 219 -11.99 8.77 5.77
N ALA A 220 -11.77 9.65 4.78
CA ALA A 220 -12.82 10.50 4.22
C ALA A 220 -13.91 9.67 3.49
N ALA A 221 -13.50 8.70 2.68
CA ALA A 221 -14.40 7.77 2.02
C ALA A 221 -15.20 6.94 3.03
N GLY A 222 -14.56 6.48 4.12
CA GLY A 222 -15.22 5.80 5.23
C GLY A 222 -16.33 6.64 5.88
N ARG A 223 -16.12 7.95 6.06
CA ARG A 223 -17.17 8.86 6.56
C ARG A 223 -18.33 9.01 5.57
N VAL A 224 -18.07 9.02 4.27
CA VAL A 224 -19.11 9.12 3.22
C VAL A 224 -19.91 7.83 3.11
N LEU A 225 -19.26 6.67 3.22
CA LEU A 225 -19.90 5.35 3.07
C LEU A 225 -20.54 4.85 4.37
N GLY A 226 -20.10 5.36 5.52
CA GLY A 226 -20.66 5.07 6.82
C GLY A 226 -20.18 3.75 7.44
N ASN A 227 -20.66 3.48 8.66
CA ASN A 227 -20.16 2.40 9.52
C ASN A 227 -20.48 0.97 9.02
N ASP A 228 -21.39 0.83 8.06
CA ASP A 228 -21.71 -0.47 7.47
C ASP A 228 -20.68 -0.91 6.42
N TRP A 229 -19.87 0.01 5.91
CA TRP A 229 -18.86 -0.28 4.91
C TRP A 229 -17.76 -1.23 5.41
N PRO A 230 -17.12 -1.01 6.58
CA PRO A 230 -16.15 -1.97 7.12
C PRO A 230 -16.77 -3.36 7.37
N ARG A 231 -18.04 -3.42 7.82
CA ARG A 231 -18.75 -4.69 8.02
C ARG A 231 -18.98 -5.42 6.71
N LYS A 232 -19.33 -4.68 5.64
CA LYS A 232 -19.49 -5.22 4.28
C LYS A 232 -18.19 -5.83 3.79
N LEU A 233 -17.08 -5.07 3.88
CA LEU A 233 -15.76 -5.52 3.46
C LEU A 233 -15.31 -6.78 4.22
N ALA A 234 -15.51 -6.81 5.54
CA ALA A 234 -15.17 -7.97 6.36
C ALA A 234 -16.03 -9.21 6.07
N GLY A 235 -17.19 -9.06 5.42
CA GLY A 235 -18.11 -10.14 5.11
C GLY A 235 -17.89 -10.85 3.78
N PHE A 236 -17.06 -10.31 2.88
CA PHE A 236 -16.84 -10.90 1.56
C PHE A 236 -16.09 -12.23 1.62
N LYS A 237 -16.61 -13.25 0.94
CA LYS A 237 -15.95 -14.53 0.69
C LYS A 237 -15.36 -14.61 -0.73
N SER A 238 -15.93 -13.86 -1.67
CA SER A 238 -15.44 -13.73 -3.05
C SER A 238 -14.33 -12.70 -3.12
N LYS A 239 -13.16 -13.15 -3.59
CA LYS A 239 -12.03 -12.27 -3.88
C LYS A 239 -12.41 -11.17 -4.88
N ARG A 240 -13.26 -11.48 -5.88
CA ARG A 240 -13.68 -10.51 -6.89
C ARG A 240 -14.58 -9.42 -6.34
N ALA A 241 -15.56 -9.80 -5.52
CA ALA A 241 -16.47 -8.84 -4.90
C ALA A 241 -15.70 -7.87 -3.98
N GLU A 242 -14.77 -8.40 -3.16
CA GLU A 242 -13.91 -7.58 -2.30
C GLU A 242 -13.04 -6.62 -3.13
N LEU A 243 -12.40 -7.11 -4.20
CA LEU A 243 -11.56 -6.29 -5.08
C LEU A 243 -12.35 -5.14 -5.72
N LEU A 244 -13.57 -5.38 -6.19
CA LEU A 244 -14.43 -4.33 -6.74
C LEU A 244 -14.80 -3.30 -5.68
N ALA A 245 -15.27 -3.75 -4.51
CA ALA A 245 -15.68 -2.86 -3.43
C ALA A 245 -14.51 -1.97 -2.98
N ARG A 246 -13.32 -2.55 -2.78
CA ARG A 246 -12.12 -1.79 -2.45
C ARG A 246 -11.74 -0.80 -3.55
N ALA A 247 -11.75 -1.21 -4.82
CA ALA A 247 -11.44 -0.30 -5.92
C ALA A 247 -12.38 0.93 -5.98
N VAL A 248 -13.68 0.73 -5.69
CA VAL A 248 -14.65 1.84 -5.61
C VAL A 248 -14.33 2.77 -4.44
N ARG A 249 -14.04 2.24 -3.25
CA ARG A 249 -13.63 3.04 -2.09
C ARG A 249 -12.33 3.80 -2.36
N ASP A 250 -11.34 3.12 -2.94
CA ASP A 250 -10.01 3.68 -3.19
C ASP A 250 -10.09 4.80 -4.24
N ASN A 251 -10.90 4.63 -5.31
CA ASN A 251 -11.18 5.72 -6.26
C ASN A 251 -11.92 6.89 -5.60
N LEU A 252 -12.85 6.61 -4.68
CA LEU A 252 -13.53 7.67 -3.91
C LEU A 252 -12.54 8.41 -3.00
N ALA A 253 -11.67 7.69 -2.30
CA ALA A 253 -10.61 8.24 -1.46
C ALA A 253 -9.69 9.17 -2.28
N ASP A 254 -9.26 8.69 -3.45
CA ASP A 254 -8.39 9.42 -4.36
C ASP A 254 -9.08 10.68 -4.91
N CYS A 255 -10.39 10.63 -5.18
CA CYS A 255 -11.15 11.81 -5.63
C CYS A 255 -11.46 12.81 -4.50
N LEU A 256 -11.55 12.35 -3.25
CA LEU A 256 -11.86 13.20 -2.11
C LEU A 256 -10.64 13.96 -1.59
N VAL A 257 -9.48 13.30 -1.53
CA VAL A 257 -8.30 13.83 -0.86
C VAL A 257 -7.04 13.71 -1.72
N THR A 258 -6.68 12.52 -2.21
CA THR A 258 -5.37 12.29 -2.85
C THR A 258 -5.12 13.20 -4.04
N LEU A 259 -5.94 13.09 -5.09
CA LEU A 259 -5.76 13.83 -6.32
C LEU A 259 -5.93 15.35 -6.11
N PRO A 260 -6.95 15.84 -5.38
CA PRO A 260 -7.03 17.25 -5.01
C PRO A 260 -5.77 17.76 -4.28
N GLY A 261 -5.27 16.99 -3.31
CA GLY A 261 -4.07 17.33 -2.54
C GLY A 261 -2.83 17.42 -3.42
N LEU A 262 -2.60 16.43 -4.29
CA LEU A 262 -1.48 16.42 -5.23
C LEU A 262 -1.55 17.59 -6.22
N LEU A 263 -2.74 17.88 -6.76
CA LEU A 263 -2.96 18.98 -7.71
C LEU A 263 -2.80 20.36 -7.07
N GLN A 264 -3.10 20.52 -5.77
CA GLN A 264 -2.91 21.78 -5.05
C GLN A 264 -1.46 22.05 -4.66
N ARG A 265 -0.67 21.00 -4.46
CA ARG A 265 0.73 21.10 -4.02
C ARG A 265 1.71 21.48 -5.14
N ASP A 266 1.25 21.46 -6.39
CA ASP A 266 2.09 21.68 -7.60
C ASP A 266 3.31 20.73 -7.64
N THR A 267 3.20 19.56 -6.99
CA THR A 267 4.21 18.50 -6.99
C THR A 267 3.91 17.52 -8.12
N GLU A 268 4.21 17.93 -9.34
CA GLU A 268 3.79 17.24 -10.56
C GLU A 268 4.45 15.86 -10.72
N ASP A 269 5.64 15.69 -10.17
CA ASP A 269 6.36 14.41 -10.12
C ASP A 269 5.56 13.34 -9.34
N SER A 270 4.85 13.75 -8.29
CA SER A 270 4.00 12.87 -7.49
C SER A 270 2.71 12.47 -8.20
N LEU A 271 2.23 13.26 -9.17
CA LEU A 271 1.12 12.82 -10.03
C LEU A 271 1.56 11.68 -10.96
N HIS A 272 2.77 11.76 -11.52
CA HIS A 272 3.32 10.64 -12.30
C HIS A 272 3.48 9.39 -11.43
N PHE A 273 3.95 9.55 -10.19
CA PHE A 273 3.98 8.43 -9.25
C PHE A 273 2.59 7.84 -9.00
N TRP A 274 1.59 8.66 -8.64
CA TRP A 274 0.23 8.18 -8.39
C TRP A 274 -0.34 7.42 -9.59
N PHE A 275 -0.23 7.98 -10.81
CA PHE A 275 -0.70 7.33 -12.03
C PHE A 275 0.09 6.05 -12.37
N SER A 276 1.35 5.92 -11.93
CA SER A 276 2.11 4.67 -12.06
C SER A 276 1.55 3.54 -11.18
N THR A 277 0.84 3.90 -10.11
CA THR A 277 0.16 2.96 -9.20
C THR A 277 -1.28 2.69 -9.62
N PHE A 278 -1.83 3.49 -10.54
CA PHE A 278 -3.22 3.44 -10.95
C PHE A 278 -3.47 2.30 -11.94
N ASP A 279 -3.77 1.11 -11.40
CA ASP A 279 -3.92 -0.14 -12.14
C ASP A 279 -5.17 -0.93 -11.74
N GLY A 280 -5.35 -2.10 -12.38
CA GLY A 280 -6.44 -3.04 -12.12
C GLY A 280 -7.83 -2.40 -12.18
N LEU A 281 -8.71 -2.84 -11.28
CA LEU A 281 -10.10 -2.37 -11.23
C LEU A 281 -10.23 -0.86 -10.95
N ARG A 282 -9.30 -0.25 -10.21
CA ARG A 282 -9.31 1.21 -9.99
C ARG A 282 -9.25 1.94 -11.33
N ARG A 283 -8.34 1.52 -12.20
CA ARG A 283 -8.16 2.07 -13.54
C ARG A 283 -9.28 1.69 -14.49
N GLU A 284 -9.72 0.44 -14.49
CA GLU A 284 -10.81 -0.02 -15.38
C GLU A 284 -12.16 0.67 -15.08
N LEU A 285 -12.41 1.02 -13.81
CA LEU A 285 -13.59 1.75 -13.39
C LEU A 285 -13.54 3.25 -13.71
N PHE A 286 -12.39 3.80 -14.11
CA PHE A 286 -12.24 5.24 -14.28
C PHE A 286 -11.44 5.63 -15.54
N PRO A 287 -11.82 5.13 -16.73
CA PRO A 287 -11.20 5.52 -17.99
C PRO A 287 -11.18 7.04 -18.22
N HIS A 288 -12.19 7.78 -17.75
CA HIS A 288 -12.20 9.24 -17.91
C HIS A 288 -11.02 9.93 -17.20
N LEU A 289 -10.56 9.42 -16.06
CA LEU A 289 -9.36 9.95 -15.40
C LEU A 289 -8.09 9.65 -16.20
N VAL A 290 -8.01 8.45 -16.80
CA VAL A 290 -6.90 8.07 -17.69
C VAL A 290 -6.86 9.00 -18.89
N ASP A 291 -8.01 9.28 -19.49
CA ASP A 291 -8.14 10.18 -20.62
C ASP A 291 -7.77 11.61 -20.22
N ALA A 292 -8.22 12.09 -19.05
CA ALA A 292 -7.85 13.41 -18.54
C ALA A 292 -6.34 13.57 -18.34
N TYR A 293 -5.67 12.54 -17.82
CA TYR A 293 -4.21 12.50 -17.70
C TYR A 293 -3.50 12.44 -19.05
N ALA A 294 -4.05 11.68 -20.01
CA ALA A 294 -3.50 11.56 -21.35
C ALA A 294 -3.79 12.78 -22.25
N ALA A 295 -4.79 13.59 -21.92
CA ALA A 295 -5.32 14.67 -22.75
C ALA A 295 -4.32 15.82 -22.86
N ARG A 296 -3.83 16.02 -24.09
CA ARG A 296 -2.72 16.90 -24.46
C ARG A 296 -3.14 18.36 -24.69
N VAL A 297 -2.18 19.29 -24.63
CA VAL A 297 -2.24 20.63 -25.25
C VAL A 297 -0.94 20.87 -26.04
N GLY A 298 -1.03 21.11 -27.36
CA GLY A 298 0.10 21.53 -28.20
C GLY A 298 0.86 20.44 -29.00
N SER A 299 1.72 20.88 -29.94
CA SER A 299 2.36 20.05 -31.00
C SER A 299 3.83 19.67 -30.77
N GLY A 300 4.34 19.68 -29.54
CA GLY A 300 5.69 19.22 -29.18
C GLY A 300 5.61 18.08 -28.17
N ALA A 301 6.03 16.89 -28.58
CA ALA A 301 5.65 15.62 -27.97
C ALA A 301 6.55 15.16 -26.81
N LEU A 302 5.93 14.37 -25.92
CA LEU A 302 6.38 13.69 -24.69
C LEU A 302 6.28 14.52 -23.41
N CYS A 303 5.90 13.85 -22.32
CA CYS A 303 6.39 14.22 -20.99
C CYS A 303 7.91 14.28 -21.12
N VAL A 304 8.46 15.47 -21.31
CA VAL A 304 9.85 15.69 -20.96
C VAL A 304 9.84 15.60 -19.43
N PRO A 305 10.63 14.70 -18.82
CA PRO A 305 10.77 14.67 -17.37
C PRO A 305 10.97 16.10 -16.83
N GLY A 306 10.20 16.48 -15.81
CA GLY A 306 10.27 17.82 -15.21
C GLY A 306 9.57 18.95 -15.99
N ILE A 307 8.66 18.66 -16.93
CA ILE A 307 7.74 19.68 -17.48
C ILE A 307 6.39 19.66 -16.75
N PRO A 308 5.99 20.81 -16.19
CA PRO A 308 4.70 20.97 -15.54
C PRO A 308 3.44 20.67 -16.36
N LEU A 309 2.46 20.00 -15.75
CA LEU A 309 1.06 19.84 -16.19
C LEU A 309 0.32 21.20 -16.13
N ARG A 310 0.82 22.24 -16.81
CA ARG A 310 0.29 23.60 -16.63
C ARG A 310 -1.14 23.77 -17.16
N GLY A 311 -2.01 24.23 -16.26
CA GLY A 311 -3.20 25.05 -16.49
C GLY A 311 -4.42 24.36 -17.11
N GLN A 312 -4.25 23.58 -18.17
CA GLN A 312 -5.36 22.90 -18.86
C GLN A 312 -5.43 21.41 -18.51
N ALA A 313 -4.28 20.74 -18.30
CA ALA A 313 -4.25 19.35 -17.83
C ALA A 313 -4.73 19.24 -16.38
N ALA A 314 -4.25 20.13 -15.50
CA ALA A 314 -4.73 20.20 -14.12
C ALA A 314 -6.25 20.46 -14.04
N ALA A 315 -6.79 21.41 -14.82
CA ALA A 315 -8.23 21.67 -14.87
C ALA A 315 -9.04 20.43 -15.30
N ARG A 316 -8.61 19.73 -16.35
CA ARG A 316 -9.26 18.48 -16.80
C ARG A 316 -9.18 17.38 -15.75
N LEU A 317 -8.05 17.25 -15.06
CA LEU A 317 -7.90 16.31 -13.95
C LEU A 317 -8.84 16.68 -12.79
N MET A 318 -8.94 17.96 -12.43
CA MET A 318 -9.89 18.43 -11.41
C MET A 318 -11.35 18.15 -11.81
N ASP A 319 -11.72 18.35 -13.07
CA ASP A 319 -13.07 18.05 -13.56
C ASP A 319 -13.37 16.54 -13.50
N ALA A 320 -12.42 15.71 -13.95
CA ALA A 320 -12.53 14.25 -13.83
C ALA A 320 -12.65 13.82 -12.36
N VAL A 321 -11.83 14.37 -11.48
CA VAL A 321 -11.86 14.14 -10.02
C VAL A 321 -13.20 14.53 -9.41
N ALA A 322 -13.77 15.68 -9.81
CA ALA A 322 -15.07 16.12 -9.34
C ALA A 322 -16.20 15.18 -9.79
N ALA A 323 -16.17 14.72 -11.05
CA ALA A 323 -17.10 13.71 -11.55
C ALA A 323 -16.93 12.37 -10.82
N GLY A 324 -15.69 11.92 -10.64
CA GLY A 324 -15.33 10.70 -9.92
C GLY A 324 -15.83 10.69 -8.49
N ARG A 325 -15.67 11.81 -7.77
CA ARG A 325 -16.20 11.95 -6.41
C ARG A 325 -17.70 11.66 -6.33
N VAL A 326 -18.49 12.23 -7.25
CA VAL A 326 -19.94 12.01 -7.29
C VAL A 326 -20.26 10.56 -7.65
N HIS A 327 -19.60 10.05 -8.69
CA HIS A 327 -19.82 8.71 -9.22
C HIS A 327 -19.48 7.62 -8.20
N PHE A 328 -18.27 7.62 -7.63
CA PHE A 328 -17.83 6.57 -6.72
C PHE A 328 -18.51 6.63 -5.35
N ALA A 329 -18.97 7.81 -4.92
CA ALA A 329 -19.84 7.91 -3.75
C ALA A 329 -21.19 7.21 -4.00
N ALA A 330 -21.83 7.49 -5.14
CA ALA A 330 -23.10 6.86 -5.51
C ALA A 330 -22.94 5.34 -5.73
N LEU A 331 -21.86 4.92 -6.41
CA LEU A 331 -21.58 3.51 -6.63
C LEU A 331 -21.29 2.78 -5.31
N GLY A 332 -20.51 3.37 -4.40
CA GLY A 332 -20.27 2.79 -3.08
C GLY A 332 -21.56 2.58 -2.28
N GLN A 333 -22.48 3.56 -2.29
CA GLN A 333 -23.80 3.43 -1.67
C GLN A 333 -24.65 2.33 -2.34
N ARG A 334 -24.57 2.21 -3.67
CA ARG A 334 -25.24 1.11 -4.40
C ARG A 334 -24.67 -0.26 -4.01
N LEU A 335 -23.35 -0.41 -3.85
CA LEU A 335 -22.73 -1.67 -3.42
C LEU A 335 -23.15 -2.06 -1.99
N LEU A 336 -23.35 -1.10 -1.07
CA LEU A 336 -23.84 -1.41 0.27
C LEU A 336 -25.19 -2.13 0.25
N ALA A 337 -26.09 -1.72 -0.67
CA ALA A 337 -27.43 -2.29 -0.83
C ALA A 337 -27.47 -3.63 -1.59
N MET A 338 -26.39 -4.05 -2.22
CA MET A 338 -26.32 -5.30 -3.02
C MET A 338 -25.85 -6.48 -2.19
N ASP A 339 -26.31 -7.70 -2.48
CA ASP A 339 -25.65 -8.88 -1.93
C ASP A 339 -24.29 -9.15 -2.60
N GLU A 340 -23.50 -10.05 -2.02
CA GLU A 340 -22.16 -10.37 -2.52
C GLU A 340 -22.18 -10.91 -3.96
N SER A 341 -23.14 -11.77 -4.29
CA SER A 341 -23.27 -12.37 -5.63
C SER A 341 -23.52 -11.31 -6.71
N ALA A 342 -24.34 -10.29 -6.40
CA ALA A 342 -24.60 -9.17 -7.30
C ALA A 342 -23.35 -8.30 -7.50
N ILE A 343 -22.57 -8.06 -6.44
CA ILE A 343 -21.30 -7.31 -6.52
C ILE A 343 -20.27 -8.10 -7.35
N GLU A 344 -20.20 -9.41 -7.14
CA GLU A 344 -19.32 -10.29 -7.92
C GLU A 344 -19.70 -10.30 -9.41
N ALA A 345 -20.98 -10.39 -9.74
CA ALA A 345 -21.45 -10.28 -11.14
C ALA A 345 -21.05 -8.93 -11.76
N LEU A 346 -21.25 -7.84 -11.01
CA LEU A 346 -20.89 -6.49 -11.47
C LEU A 346 -19.38 -6.33 -11.71
N SER A 347 -18.54 -7.06 -10.96
CA SER A 347 -17.09 -7.07 -11.15
C SER A 347 -16.65 -7.66 -12.50
N GLN A 348 -17.54 -8.36 -13.21
CA GLN A 348 -17.28 -8.93 -14.54
C GLN A 348 -17.72 -7.98 -15.66
N GLU A 349 -18.54 -6.98 -15.34
CA GLU A 349 -19.12 -6.00 -16.27
C GLU A 349 -18.66 -4.57 -15.93
N VAL A 350 -17.36 -4.41 -15.65
CA VAL A 350 -16.78 -3.14 -15.15
C VAL A 350 -17.12 -1.96 -16.05
N GLY A 351 -17.14 -2.15 -17.38
CA GLY A 351 -17.50 -1.10 -18.34
C GLY A 351 -18.91 -0.53 -18.18
N ALA A 352 -19.85 -1.28 -17.58
CA ALA A 352 -21.21 -0.80 -17.32
C ALA A 352 -21.31 0.14 -16.11
N ILE A 353 -20.27 0.20 -15.28
CA ILE A 353 -20.18 1.04 -14.08
C ILE A 353 -18.94 1.93 -14.05
N ALA A 354 -18.18 1.94 -15.15
CA ALA A 354 -17.02 2.79 -15.32
C ALA A 354 -17.44 4.25 -15.56
N LEU A 355 -16.58 5.18 -15.16
CA LEU A 355 -16.66 6.60 -15.46
C LEU A 355 -15.56 6.99 -16.45
#